data_AF-A0A938AVD7-F1
#
_entry.id   AF-A0A938AVD7-F1
#
_cell.length_a   1.000
_cell.length_b   1.000
_cell.length_c   1.000
_cell.angle_alpha   90.00
_cell.angle_beta   90.00
_cell.angle_gamma   90.00
#
_symmetry.space_group_name_H-M   'P 1'
#
loop_
_entity.id
_entity.type
_entity.pdbx_description
1 polymer ?
#
loop_
_entity_poly.entity_id
_entity_poly.type
_entity_poly.pdbx_seq_one_letter_code
_entity_poly.pdbx_strand_id
1 'polypeptide(L)'
;MKLEAAAMTKKARLGIYLEDDEMKRHVKIAAAKRGTTVTDYCAEAIEERLMRDGEIASERKAKGQTILQRMDELRKDIGPIGMRVSELIDEGRRR
;
A
#
# COMPACT_ATOMS: atom_id res chain seq x y z
N MET A 1 -19.93 -23.53 19.21
CA MET A 1 -18.63 -23.10 18.64
C MET A 1 -18.79 -23.00 17.13
N LYS A 2 -18.88 -21.79 16.60
CA LYS A 2 -18.92 -21.54 15.15
C LYS A 2 -17.47 -21.60 14.64
N LEU A 3 -17.17 -22.55 13.77
CA LEU A 3 -15.92 -22.55 13.00
C LEU A 3 -16.11 -21.58 11.83
N GLU A 4 -15.37 -20.48 11.87
CA GLU A 4 -15.35 -19.48 10.82
C GLU A 4 -14.83 -20.11 9.52
N ALA A 5 -15.60 -19.92 8.45
CA ALA A 5 -15.18 -20.27 7.11
C ALA A 5 -13.94 -19.46 6.76
N ALA A 6 -12.78 -20.12 6.71
CA ALA A 6 -11.58 -19.55 6.13
C ALA A 6 -11.90 -19.18 4.67
N ALA A 7 -12.01 -17.88 4.40
CA ALA A 7 -12.20 -17.35 3.07
C ALA A 7 -11.09 -17.90 2.16
N MET A 8 -11.45 -18.81 1.25
CA MET A 8 -10.55 -19.30 0.20
C MET A 8 -10.12 -18.08 -0.62
N THR A 9 -8.92 -17.57 -0.36
CA THR A 9 -8.28 -16.57 -1.20
C THR A 9 -8.07 -17.21 -2.56
N LYS A 10 -8.87 -16.78 -3.54
CA LYS A 10 -8.83 -17.30 -4.91
C LYS A 10 -7.50 -16.86 -5.54
N LYS A 11 -6.45 -17.67 -5.40
CA LYS A 11 -5.12 -17.37 -5.94
C LYS A 11 -5.14 -17.54 -7.46
N ALA A 12 -4.82 -16.47 -8.19
CA ALA A 12 -4.56 -16.54 -9.62
C ALA A 12 -3.15 -17.09 -9.87
N ARG A 13 -3.01 -18.01 -10.84
CA ARG A 13 -1.72 -18.59 -11.22
C ARG A 13 -1.19 -17.88 -12.45
N LEU A 14 0.04 -17.38 -12.37
CA LEU A 14 0.81 -16.86 -13.50
C LEU A 14 2.00 -17.79 -13.78
N GLY A 15 2.09 -18.31 -15.01
CA GLY A 15 3.24 -19.09 -15.47
C GLY A 15 4.19 -18.19 -16.26
N ILE A 16 5.46 -18.12 -15.85
CA ILE A 16 6.48 -17.27 -16.49
C ILE A 16 7.56 -18.17 -17.07
N TYR A 17 7.89 -17.95 -18.33
CA TYR A 17 9.06 -18.54 -18.99
C TYR A 17 10.20 -17.54 -18.94
N LEU A 18 11.39 -18.02 -18.62
CA LEU A 18 12.62 -17.22 -18.63
C LEU A 18 13.42 -17.62 -19.87
N GLU A 19 14.01 -16.62 -20.54
CA GLU A 19 14.77 -16.84 -21.77
C GLU A 19 16.05 -17.64 -21.54
N ASP A 20 16.66 -17.50 -20.35
CA ASP A 20 17.92 -18.16 -20.02
C ASP A 20 17.97 -18.71 -18.59
N ASP A 21 18.72 -19.79 -18.42
CA ASP A 21 18.96 -20.47 -17.14
C ASP A 21 19.86 -19.64 -16.19
N GLU A 22 20.67 -18.71 -16.72
CA GLU A 22 21.44 -17.79 -15.88
C GLU A 22 20.51 -16.85 -15.10
N MET A 23 19.46 -16.33 -15.76
CA MET A 23 18.46 -15.49 -15.10
C MET A 23 17.74 -16.26 -13.99
N LYS A 24 17.38 -17.52 -14.24
CA LYS A 24 16.79 -18.41 -13.22
C LYS A 24 17.72 -18.60 -12.03
N ARG A 25 19.04 -18.71 -12.26
CA ARG A 25 20.04 -18.82 -11.19
C ARG A 25 20.12 -17.53 -10.38
N HIS A 26 20.13 -16.37 -11.02
CA HIS A 26 20.14 -15.09 -10.33
C HIS A 26 18.91 -14.89 -9.45
N VAL A 27 17.71 -15.22 -9.96
CA VAL A 27 16.46 -15.16 -9.19
C VAL A 27 16.54 -16.06 -7.94
N LYS A 28 17.03 -17.29 -8.09
CA LYS A 28 17.21 -18.21 -6.94
C LYS A 28 18.16 -17.64 -5.89
N ILE A 29 19.30 -17.10 -6.32
CA ILE A 29 20.29 -16.50 -5.41
C ILE A 29 19.69 -15.29 -4.70
N ALA A 30 18.96 -14.43 -5.41
CA ALA A 30 18.34 -13.25 -4.84
C ALA A 30 17.25 -13.59 -3.81
N ALA A 31 16.39 -14.57 -4.11
CA ALA A 31 15.39 -15.08 -3.17
C ALA A 31 16.05 -15.66 -1.91
N ALA A 32 17.10 -16.49 -2.09
CA ALA A 32 17.85 -17.06 -0.98
C ALA A 32 18.51 -15.98 -0.10
N LYS A 33 19.10 -14.94 -0.70
CA LYS A 33 19.68 -13.81 0.03
C LYS A 33 18.66 -13.04 0.88
N ARG A 34 17.40 -13.03 0.46
CA ARG A 34 16.29 -12.38 1.18
C ARG A 34 15.55 -13.33 2.13
N GLY A 35 15.89 -14.62 2.15
CA GLY A 35 15.18 -15.63 2.94
C GLY A 35 13.75 -15.89 2.46
N THR A 36 13.43 -15.60 1.20
CA THR A 36 12.10 -15.77 0.62
C THR A 36 12.08 -16.89 -0.42
N THR A 37 10.88 -17.36 -0.81
CA THR A 37 10.76 -18.31 -1.92
C THR A 37 10.94 -17.59 -3.26
N VAL A 38 11.30 -18.35 -4.30
CA VAL A 38 11.40 -17.80 -5.68
C VAL A 38 10.06 -17.19 -6.12
N THR A 39 8.94 -17.85 -5.79
CA THR A 39 7.60 -17.36 -6.13
C THR A 39 7.31 -16.04 -5.46
N ASP A 40 7.59 -15.92 -4.15
CA ASP A 40 7.33 -14.69 -3.41
C ASP A 40 8.23 -13.55 -3.88
N TYR A 41 9.50 -13.85 -4.15
CA TYR A 41 10.45 -12.90 -4.71
C TYR A 41 9.98 -12.36 -6.07
N CYS A 42 9.52 -13.24 -6.97
CA CYS A 42 9.00 -12.82 -8.26
C CYS A 42 7.68 -12.04 -8.13
N ALA A 43 6.79 -12.44 -7.22
CA ALA A 43 5.55 -11.73 -6.97
C ALA A 43 5.81 -10.30 -6.46
N GLU A 44 6.70 -10.13 -5.48
CA GLU A 44 7.12 -8.84 -4.95
C GLU A 44 7.75 -7.97 -6.05
N ALA A 45 8.63 -8.54 -6.87
CA ALA A 45 9.27 -7.82 -7.97
C ALA A 45 8.26 -7.34 -9.04
N ILE A 46 7.24 -8.15 -9.35
CA ILE A 46 6.16 -7.78 -10.28
C ILE A 46 5.31 -6.66 -9.67
N GLU A 47 4.93 -6.78 -8.39
CA GLU A 47 4.15 -5.76 -7.70
C GLU A 47 4.90 -4.42 -7.64
N GLU A 48 6.18 -4.44 -7.29
CA GLU A 48 7.03 -3.24 -7.31
C GLU A 48 7.09 -2.60 -8.70
N ARG A 49 7.23 -3.40 -9.75
CA ARG A 49 7.26 -2.89 -11.12
C ARG A 49 5.93 -2.24 -11.49
N LEU A 50 4.81 -2.93 -11.26
CA LEU A 50 3.47 -2.39 -11.53
C LEU A 50 3.20 -1.09 -10.74
N MET A 51 3.69 -0.99 -9.50
CA MET A 51 3.60 0.25 -8.71
C MET A 51 4.42 1.39 -9.33
N ARG A 52 5.64 1.10 -9.81
CA ARG A 52 6.51 2.09 -10.46
C ARG A 52 5.92 2.57 -11.78
N ASP A 53 5.32 1.66 -12.53
CA ASP A 53 4.71 1.95 -13.83
C ASP A 53 3.33 2.63 -13.68
N GLY A 54 2.77 2.65 -12.45
CA GLY A 54 1.51 3.31 -12.13
C GLY A 54 0.27 2.45 -12.41
N GLU A 55 0.47 1.19 -12.81
CA GLU A 55 -0.58 0.21 -13.11
C GLU A 55 -1.36 -0.22 -11.86
N ILE A 56 -0.69 -0.20 -10.70
CA ILE A 56 -1.33 -0.41 -9.40
C ILE A 56 -0.98 0.72 -8.44
N ALA A 57 -1.96 1.18 -7.68
CA ALA A 57 -1.73 2.13 -6.62
C ALA A 57 -0.97 1.44 -5.48
N SER A 58 0.18 1.99 -5.09
CA SER A 58 0.84 1.55 -3.86
C SER A 58 -0.11 1.75 -2.68
N GLU A 59 -0.29 0.75 -1.82
CA GLU A 59 -1.04 0.92 -0.56
C GLU A 59 -0.46 2.07 0.30
N ARG A 60 0.82 2.43 0.11
CA ARG A 60 1.40 3.63 0.74
C ARG A 60 0.81 4.94 0.21
N LYS A 61 0.43 5.02 -1.08
CA LYS A 61 -0.33 6.17 -1.63
C LYS A 61 -1.76 6.19 -1.07
N ALA A 62 -2.39 5.03 -0.88
CA ALA A 62 -3.70 4.93 -0.25
C ALA A 62 -3.67 5.42 1.22
N LYS A 63 -2.61 5.09 1.98
CA LYS A 63 -2.39 5.64 3.34
C LYS A 63 -2.04 7.13 3.36
N GLY A 64 -1.34 7.64 2.34
CA GLY A 64 -1.08 9.08 2.21
C GLY A 64 -2.36 9.90 2.01
N GLN A 65 -3.30 9.39 1.22
CA GLN A 65 -4.63 9.99 1.08
C GLN A 65 -5.40 10.00 2.41
N THR A 66 -5.34 8.94 3.21
CA THR A 66 -6.05 8.91 4.51
C THR A 66 -5.43 9.85 5.55
N ILE A 67 -4.11 10.06 5.52
CA ILE A 67 -3.46 11.06 6.40
C ILE A 67 -3.83 12.47 5.97
N LEU A 68 -3.77 12.79 4.67
CA LEU A 68 -4.15 14.11 4.16
C LEU A 68 -5.63 14.42 4.44
N GLN A 69 -6.52 13.44 4.24
CA GLN A 69 -7.94 13.57 4.59
C GLN A 69 -8.14 13.81 6.10
N ARG A 70 -7.42 13.09 6.97
CA ARG A 70 -7.46 13.35 8.42
C ARG A 70 -6.93 14.73 8.79
N MET A 71 -5.90 15.23 8.11
CA MET A 71 -5.39 16.59 8.32
C MET A 71 -6.36 17.65 7.80
N ASP A 72 -7.08 17.39 6.71
CA ASP A 72 -8.14 18.26 6.20
C ASP A 72 -9.36 18.30 7.12
N GLU A 73 -9.75 17.17 7.69
CA GLU A 73 -10.80 17.09 8.72
C GLU A 73 -10.37 17.88 9.96
N LEU A 74 -9.15 17.65 10.46
CA LEU A 74 -8.64 18.38 11.62
C LEU A 74 -8.62 19.90 11.36
N ARG A 75 -8.27 20.35 10.15
CA ARG A 75 -8.27 21.77 9.76
C ARG A 75 -9.65 22.42 9.82
N LYS A 76 -10.74 21.66 9.69
CA LYS A 76 -12.11 22.20 9.86
C LYS A 76 -12.38 22.60 11.30
N ASP A 77 -11.83 21.85 12.26
CA ASP A 77 -12.09 22.03 13.69
C ASP A 77 -11.13 23.03 14.34
N ILE A 78 -9.85 23.03 13.94
CA ILE A 78 -8.81 23.88 14.56
C ILE A 78 -8.50 25.15 13.79
N GLY A 79 -9.01 25.31 12.57
CA GLY A 79 -8.71 26.43 11.70
C GLY A 79 -7.31 26.41 11.08
N PRO A 80 -7.00 27.32 10.15
CA PRO A 80 -5.65 27.53 9.67
C PRO A 80 -4.73 28.03 10.80
N ILE A 81 -3.43 27.71 10.70
CA ILE A 81 -2.41 28.14 11.67
C ILE A 81 -2.42 29.68 11.74
N GLY A 82 -2.70 30.22 12.93
CA GLY A 82 -2.74 31.67 13.19
C GLY A 82 -4.15 32.27 13.36
N MET A 83 -5.22 31.51 13.10
CA MET A 83 -6.60 31.95 13.37
C MET A 83 -6.92 31.88 14.87
N ARG A 84 -7.62 32.89 15.39
CA ARG A 84 -8.00 32.91 16.82
C ARG A 84 -9.19 31.99 17.06
N VAL A 85 -9.23 31.38 18.25
CA VAL A 85 -10.34 30.50 18.65
C VAL A 85 -11.69 31.23 18.63
N SER A 86 -11.72 32.52 18.95
CA SER A 86 -12.92 33.36 18.86
C SER A 86 -13.49 33.41 17.44
N GLU A 87 -12.63 33.56 16.44
CA GLU A 87 -13.03 33.62 15.02
C GLU A 87 -13.61 32.27 14.55
N LEU A 88 -13.12 31.15 15.09
CA LEU A 88 -13.65 29.81 14.82
C LEU A 88 -15.04 29.57 15.45
N ILE A 89 -15.30 30.18 16.61
CA ILE A 89 -16.59 30.13 17.29
C ILE A 89 -17.61 31.00 16.56
N ASP A 90 -17.20 32.20 16.13
CA ASP A 90 -18.03 33.10 15.34
C ASP A 90 -18.42 32.48 13.98
N GLU A 91 -17.53 31.69 13.36
CA GLU A 91 -17.82 30.91 12.15
C GLU A 91 -18.66 29.64 12.39
N GLY A 92 -18.99 29.31 13.63
CA GLY A 92 -19.76 28.11 13.99
C GLY A 92 -19.03 26.79 13.72
N ARG A 93 -17.72 26.84 13.47
CA ARG A 93 -16.86 25.67 13.20
C ARG A 93 -16.37 25.01 14.49
N ARG A 94 -16.44 25.75 15.60
CA ARG A 94 -16.08 25.26 16.93
C ARG A 94 -17.16 25.67 17.92
N ARG A 95 -17.51 24.76 18.83
CA ARG A 95 -18.47 24.97 19.91
C ARG A 95 -17.77 25.18 21.23
#